data_AF-A0A7Z0TMB3-F1
#
_entry.id   AF-A0A7Z0TMB3-F1
#
_cell.length_a   1.000
_cell.length_b   1.000
_cell.length_c   1.000
_cell.angle_alpha   90.00
_cell.angle_beta   90.00
_cell.angle_gamma   90.00
#
_symmetry.space_group_name_H-M   'P 1'
#
loop_
_entity.id
_entity.type
_entity.pdbx_description
1 polymer ?
#
loop_
_entity_poly.entity_id
_entity_poly.type
_entity_poly.pdbx_seq_one_letter_code
_entity_poly.pdbx_strand_id
1 'polypeptide(L)'
;MAQEMYEAKAVVSNGVAYAGIKNVTGGVGRDFTWYDLTQTPGGGYPEGACGVSVSEVAHVVRIEVLTTDGGVYETSCDKIIGGDGSDQLDCDGVWEPQTIPSPGDPALAAAAEPLGNNQR
;
A
#
# COMPACT_ATOMS: atom_id res chain seq x y z
N MET A 1 15.99 -23.72 -1.41
CA MET A 1 15.75 -22.75 -0.33
C MET A 1 14.25 -22.49 -0.31
N ALA A 2 13.60 -22.47 0.85
CA ALA A 2 12.20 -22.06 0.91
C ALA A 2 12.13 -20.60 0.49
N GLN A 3 11.20 -20.26 -0.40
CA GLN A 3 10.99 -18.87 -0.78
C GLN A 3 10.44 -18.13 0.44
N GLU A 4 11.08 -17.04 0.83
CA GLU A 4 10.55 -16.18 1.89
C GLU A 4 9.26 -15.53 1.38
N MET A 5 8.20 -15.67 2.16
CA MET A 5 6.88 -15.15 1.81
C MET A 5 6.53 -14.05 2.80
N TYR A 6 6.07 -12.93 2.26
CA TYR A 6 5.68 -11.75 3.04
C TYR A 6 4.24 -11.39 2.74
N GLU A 7 3.60 -10.77 3.73
CA GLU A 7 2.32 -10.12 3.57
C GLU A 7 2.48 -8.66 3.98
N ALA A 8 2.17 -7.75 3.06
CA ALA A 8 2.08 -6.33 3.31
C ALA A 8 0.62 -5.90 3.49
N LYS A 9 0.38 -4.93 4.37
CA LYS A 9 -0.94 -4.32 4.60
C LYS A 9 -0.83 -2.83 4.78
N ALA A 10 -1.92 -2.14 4.51
CA ALA A 10 -2.10 -0.76 4.91
C ALA A 10 -3.47 -0.58 5.58
N VAL A 11 -3.52 0.27 6.60
CA VAL A 11 -4.76 0.61 7.30
C VAL A 11 -4.77 2.07 7.70
N VAL A 12 -5.94 2.70 7.72
CA VAL A 12 -6.16 3.98 8.40
C VAL A 12 -6.90 3.71 9.69
N SER A 13 -6.35 4.16 10.82
CA SER A 13 -6.95 4.02 12.14
C SER A 13 -6.84 5.34 12.89
N ASN A 14 -7.97 5.89 13.34
CA ASN A 14 -8.05 7.16 14.06
C ASN A 14 -7.30 8.32 13.37
N GLY A 15 -7.35 8.38 12.04
CA GLY A 15 -6.70 9.42 11.24
C GLY A 15 -5.20 9.21 11.02
N VAL A 16 -4.64 8.10 11.48
CA VAL A 16 -3.25 7.73 11.22
C VAL A 16 -3.21 6.59 10.21
N ALA A 17 -2.45 6.77 9.13
CA ALA A 17 -2.19 5.71 8.17
C ALA A 17 -0.98 4.88 8.63
N TYR A 18 -1.12 3.56 8.54
CA TYR A 18 -0.07 2.61 8.87
C TYR A 18 0.20 1.68 7.69
N ALA A 19 1.48 1.41 7.42
CA ALA A 19 1.91 0.25 6.65
C ALA A 19 2.36 -0.86 7.58
N GLY A 20 2.09 -2.11 7.23
CA GLY A 20 2.45 -3.27 8.00
C GLY A 20 3.12 -4.34 7.16
N ILE A 21 4.13 -4.99 7.72
CA ILE A 21 4.74 -6.19 7.13
C ILE A 21 4.74 -7.33 8.15
N LYS A 22 4.58 -8.55 7.65
CA LYS A 22 4.94 -9.75 8.39
C LYS A 22 5.54 -10.80 7.46
N ASN A 23 6.48 -11.55 8.02
CA ASN A 23 7.00 -12.76 7.39
C ASN A 23 6.01 -13.91 7.63
N VAL A 24 5.57 -14.60 6.58
CA VAL A 24 4.67 -15.77 6.64
C VAL A 24 5.35 -17.07 6.24
N THR A 25 6.69 -17.06 6.14
CA THR A 25 7.49 -18.25 5.86
C THR A 25 7.33 -19.27 6.98
N GLY A 26 6.83 -20.46 6.65
CA GLY A 26 6.65 -21.56 7.59
C GLY A 26 5.32 -21.56 8.37
N GLY A 27 4.41 -20.61 8.11
CA GLY A 27 3.06 -20.63 8.67
C GLY A 27 2.39 -19.26 8.80
N VAL A 28 1.06 -19.29 8.93
CA VAL A 28 0.22 -18.12 9.24
C VAL A 28 0.09 -17.97 10.76
N GLY A 29 0.12 -16.74 11.29
CA GLY A 29 -0.07 -16.48 12.73
C GLY A 29 0.93 -15.53 13.38
N ARG A 30 1.89 -14.97 12.62
CA ARG A 30 2.75 -13.88 13.11
C ARG A 30 2.00 -12.54 13.09
N ASP A 31 2.33 -11.70 14.06
CA ASP A 31 1.84 -10.32 14.12
C ASP A 31 2.51 -9.46 13.07
N PHE A 32 1.83 -8.37 12.70
CA PHE A 32 2.40 -7.34 11.84
C PHE A 32 3.27 -6.39 12.64
N THR A 33 4.41 -6.03 12.07
CA THR A 33 5.14 -4.82 12.46
C THR A 33 4.51 -3.66 11.70
N TRP A 34 4.01 -2.66 12.42
CA TRP A 34 3.33 -1.48 11.85
C TRP A 34 4.20 -0.22 11.91
N TYR A 35 4.12 0.59 10.87
CA TYR A 35 4.87 1.82 10.66
C TYR A 35 3.90 2.97 10.42
N ASP A 36 4.04 4.06 11.18
CA ASP A 36 3.23 5.27 11.03
C ASP A 36 3.68 6.04 9.79
N LEU A 37 2.79 6.16 8.81
CA LEU A 37 3.06 6.83 7.54
C LEU A 37 2.82 8.34 7.59
N THR A 38 2.21 8.85 8.66
CA THR A 38 1.95 10.29 8.85
C THR A 38 3.18 11.04 9.34
N GLN A 39 4.20 10.30 9.81
CA GLN A 39 5.44 10.82 10.36
C GLN A 39 6.67 10.44 9.52
N THR A 40 6.49 10.08 8.24
CA THR A 40 7.61 9.60 7.41
C THR A 40 8.70 10.67 7.25
N PRO A 41 9.99 10.27 7.25
CA PRO A 41 11.10 11.21 7.09
C PRO A 41 11.08 11.98 5.76
N GLY A 42 10.56 11.36 4.69
CA GLY A 42 10.33 12.01 3.40
C GLY A 42 9.31 13.17 3.47
N GLY A 43 8.53 13.23 4.55
CA GLY A 43 7.54 14.26 4.79
C GLY A 43 6.36 14.22 3.81
N GLY A 44 5.49 15.23 3.90
CA GLY A 44 4.45 15.46 2.90
C GLY A 44 3.28 14.48 2.94
N TYR A 45 2.98 13.86 4.09
CA TYR A 45 1.76 13.07 4.23
C TYR A 45 0.54 13.91 3.80
N PRO A 46 -0.26 13.43 2.83
CA PRO A 46 -1.33 14.23 2.23
C PRO A 46 -2.39 14.65 3.25
N GLU A 47 -2.69 15.95 3.29
CA GLU A 47 -3.73 16.48 4.16
C GLU A 47 -5.10 15.93 3.75
N GLY A 48 -5.91 15.55 4.74
CA GLY A 48 -7.25 15.02 4.48
C GLY A 48 -7.28 13.60 3.90
N ALA A 49 -6.18 12.84 3.97
CA ALA A 49 -6.18 11.43 3.64
C ALA A 49 -7.27 10.65 4.43
N CYS A 50 -8.12 9.93 3.70
CA CYS A 50 -9.31 9.26 4.23
C CYS A 50 -9.43 7.79 3.78
N GLY A 51 -8.62 7.37 2.81
CA GLY A 51 -8.51 5.98 2.38
C GLY A 51 -7.05 5.59 2.18
N VAL A 52 -6.75 4.29 2.24
CA VAL A 52 -5.42 3.76 1.96
C VAL A 52 -5.53 2.47 1.15
N SER A 53 -4.62 2.30 0.20
CA SER A 53 -4.42 1.07 -0.55
C SER A 53 -2.99 0.58 -0.34
N VAL A 54 -2.76 -0.69 -0.66
CA VAL A 54 -1.42 -1.26 -0.74
C VAL A 54 -1.32 -2.10 -1.99
N SER A 55 -0.20 -1.97 -2.69
CA SER A 55 0.22 -2.90 -3.73
C SER A 55 1.67 -3.30 -3.50
N GLU A 56 2.07 -4.41 -4.07
CA GLU A 56 3.43 -4.91 -3.93
C GLU A 56 3.95 -5.32 -5.31
N VAL A 57 5.14 -4.83 -5.64
CA VAL A 57 5.86 -5.22 -6.85
C VAL A 57 7.27 -5.62 -6.44
N ALA A 58 7.56 -6.91 -6.55
CA ALA A 58 8.83 -7.52 -6.13
C ALA A 58 9.18 -7.21 -4.65
N HIS A 59 10.18 -6.38 -4.41
CA HIS A 59 10.64 -6.04 -3.05
C HIS A 59 10.14 -4.69 -2.54
N VAL A 60 9.31 -4.00 -3.34
CA VAL A 60 8.79 -2.67 -3.02
C VAL A 60 7.31 -2.77 -2.71
N VAL A 61 6.92 -2.23 -1.56
CA VAL A 61 5.53 -2.02 -1.18
C VAL A 61 5.15 -0.60 -1.58
N ARG A 62 4.14 -0.46 -2.43
CA ARG A 62 3.59 0.85 -2.78
C ARG A 62 2.34 1.10 -1.96
N ILE A 63 2.28 2.28 -1.35
CA ILE A 63 1.13 2.71 -0.54
C ILE A 63 0.53 3.91 -1.23
N GLU A 64 -0.78 3.86 -1.47
CA GLU A 64 -1.50 5.02 -1.95
C GLU A 64 -2.49 5.49 -0.89
N VAL A 65 -2.69 6.80 -0.80
CA VAL A 65 -3.76 7.39 0.00
C VAL A 65 -4.70 8.19 -0.90
N LEU A 66 -5.99 8.08 -0.60
CA LEU A 66 -7.04 8.92 -1.17
C LEU A 66 -7.33 10.05 -0.17
N THR A 67 -7.33 11.30 -0.63
CA THR A 67 -7.72 12.46 0.15
C THR A 67 -9.20 12.80 -0.03
N THR A 68 -9.78 13.55 0.91
CA THR A 68 -11.20 13.93 0.86
C THR A 68 -11.60 14.80 -0.32
N ASP A 69 -10.65 15.52 -0.93
CA ASP A 69 -10.85 16.30 -2.15
C ASP A 69 -10.67 15.46 -3.44
N GLY A 70 -10.39 14.16 -3.30
CA GLY A 70 -10.26 13.21 -4.41
C GLY A 70 -8.86 13.07 -4.98
N GLY A 71 -7.85 13.71 -4.39
CA GLY A 71 -6.45 13.47 -4.73
C GLY A 71 -6.00 12.06 -4.35
N VAL A 72 -5.15 11.46 -5.18
CA VAL A 72 -4.45 10.22 -4.83
C VAL A 72 -2.96 10.50 -4.84
N TYR A 73 -2.28 9.99 -3.83
CA TYR A 73 -0.84 10.15 -3.66
C TYR A 73 -0.24 8.79 -3.37
N GLU A 74 0.92 8.50 -3.94
CA GLU A 74 1.66 7.27 -3.72
C GLU A 74 2.97 7.57 -3.00
N THR A 75 3.37 6.66 -2.10
CA THR A 75 4.75 6.54 -1.63
C THR A 75 5.20 5.08 -1.75
N SER A 76 6.50 4.86 -1.62
CA SER A 76 7.10 3.53 -1.64
C SER A 76 7.79 3.22 -0.32
N CYS A 77 7.68 1.96 0.10
CA CYS A 77 8.47 1.39 1.17
C CYS A 77 9.29 0.20 0.66
N ASP A 78 10.57 0.18 0.97
CA ASP A 78 11.44 -0.95 0.69
C ASP A 78 11.34 -2.00 1.79
N LYS A 79 11.25 -3.28 1.38
CA LYS A 79 11.33 -4.40 2.33
C LYS A 79 12.79 -4.66 2.68
N ILE A 80 13.17 -4.39 3.93
CA ILE A 80 14.46 -4.78 4.48
C ILE A 80 14.29 -6.14 5.12
N ILE A 81 14.87 -7.16 4.49
CA ILE A 81 14.74 -8.54 4.94
C ILE A 81 15.91 -8.92 5.85
N GLY A 82 15.58 -9.24 7.10
CA GLY A 82 16.53 -9.67 8.11
C GLY A 82 16.61 -11.19 8.14
N GLY A 83 17.83 -11.76 8.05
CA GLY A 83 18.01 -13.22 8.05
C GLY A 83 17.58 -13.94 9.33
N ASP A 84 17.21 -13.21 10.37
CA ASP A 84 16.69 -13.67 11.66
C ASP A 84 15.18 -13.40 11.84
N GLY A 85 14.50 -12.94 10.79
CA GLY A 85 13.09 -12.53 10.85
C GLY A 85 12.86 -11.11 11.38
N SER A 86 13.91 -10.28 11.48
CA SER A 86 13.81 -8.84 11.74
C SER A 86 13.39 -8.05 10.50
N ASP A 87 12.37 -8.53 9.81
CA ASP A 87 11.89 -7.92 8.57
C ASP A 87 11.23 -6.57 8.84
N GLN A 88 11.60 -5.57 8.06
CA GLN A 88 11.17 -4.19 8.24
C GLN A 88 10.70 -3.56 6.94
N LEU A 89 9.90 -2.50 7.07
CA LEU A 89 9.66 -1.56 6.00
C LEU A 89 10.49 -0.30 6.25
N ASP A 90 11.20 0.14 5.21
CA ASP A 90 11.80 1.47 5.15
C ASP A 90 10.93 2.34 4.26
N CYS A 91 10.23 3.31 4.86
CA CYS A 91 9.22 4.15 4.22
C CYS A 91 9.70 5.61 4.18
N ASP A 92 10.85 5.88 3.57
CA ASP A 92 11.43 7.21 3.42
C ASP A 92 11.00 7.93 2.14
N GLY A 93 10.25 7.24 1.26
CA GLY A 93 9.71 7.79 0.03
C GLY A 93 8.86 9.05 0.24
N VAL A 94 9.01 10.00 -0.68
CA VAL A 94 8.17 11.20 -0.75
C VAL A 94 6.79 10.82 -1.31
N TRP A 95 5.74 11.43 -0.78
CA TRP A 95 4.39 11.30 -1.33
C TRP A 95 4.27 12.06 -2.66
N GLU A 96 4.03 11.33 -3.74
CA GLU A 96 3.90 11.89 -5.09
C GLU A 96 2.44 11.80 -5.57
N PRO A 97 1.88 12.90 -6.12
CA PRO A 97 0.52 12.89 -6.64
C PRO A 97 0.41 11.96 -7.85
N GLN A 98 -0.62 11.13 -7.84
CA GLN A 98 -0.95 10.22 -8.93
C GLN A 98 -2.02 10.81 -9.84
N THR A 99 -1.90 10.54 -11.14
CA THR A 99 -2.96 10.87 -12.08
C THR A 99 -4.03 9.81 -11.98
N ILE A 100 -5.16 10.17 -11.37
CA ILE A 100 -6.34 9.31 -11.39
C ILE A 100 -7.27 9.69 -12.53
N PRO A 101 -8.00 8.70 -13.08
CA PRO A 101 -9.05 9.01 -14.01
C PRO A 101 -10.18 9.81 -13.35
N SER A 102 -10.84 10.67 -14.13
CA SER A 102 -12.02 11.39 -13.64
C SER A 102 -13.24 10.47 -13.58
N PRO A 103 -14.11 10.59 -12.56
CA PRO A 103 -15.40 9.92 -12.56
C PRO A 103 -16.19 10.26 -13.83
N GLY A 104 -16.64 9.23 -14.55
CA GLY A 104 -17.40 9.41 -15.79
C GLY A 104 -16.54 9.68 -17.04
N ASP A 105 -15.23 9.52 -16.96
CA ASP A 105 -14.36 9.56 -18.15
C ASP A 105 -14.79 8.48 -19.16
N PRO A 106 -15.24 8.86 -20.37
CA PRO A 106 -15.68 7.91 -21.38
C PRO A 106 -14.57 6.94 -21.82
N ALA A 107 -13.29 7.31 -21.64
CA ALA A 107 -12.16 6.42 -21.91
C ALA A 107 -12.10 5.23 -20.93
N LEU A 108 -12.56 5.40 -19.69
CA LEU A 108 -12.63 4.33 -18.69
C LEU A 108 -13.90 3.50 -18.76
N ALA A 109 -15.03 4.12 -19.10
CA ALA A 109 -16.30 3.41 -19.25
C ALA A 109 -16.20 2.31 -20.32
N ALA A 110 -15.31 2.49 -21.31
CA ALA A 110 -14.99 1.48 -22.32
C ALA A 110 -14.03 0.37 -21.83
N ALA A 111 -13.23 0.62 -20.77
CA ALA A 111 -12.27 -0.33 -20.22
C ALA A 111 -12.79 -1.10 -18.99
N ALA A 112 -13.87 -0.62 -18.37
CA ALA A 112 -14.57 -1.33 -17.30
C ALA A 112 -15.38 -2.48 -17.90
N GLU A 113 -14.73 -3.59 -18.24
CA GLU A 113 -15.44 -4.83 -18.51
C GLU A 113 -16.24 -5.20 -17.25
N PRO A 114 -17.54 -5.48 -17.36
CA PRO A 114 -18.30 -5.95 -16.22
C PRO A 114 -17.63 -7.21 -15.68
N LEU A 115 -17.33 -7.21 -14.37
CA LEU A 115 -16.87 -8.40 -13.66
C LEU A 115 -17.99 -9.45 -13.70
N GLY A 116 -18.03 -10.23 -14.77
CA GLY A 116 -18.94 -11.36 -14.91
C GLY A 116 -19.69 -11.39 -16.24
N ASN A 117 -19.19 -12.21 -17.16
CA ASN A 117 -20.06 -13.12 -17.90
C ASN A 117 -19.35 -14.43 -18.30
N ASN A 118 -18.50 -14.97 -17.42
CA ASN A 118 -18.09 -16.38 -17.52
C ASN A 118 -19.25 -17.27 -17.05
N GLN A 119 -20.29 -17.37 -17.87
CA GLN A 119 -21.21 -18.50 -17.86
C GLN A 119 -20.43 -19.71 -18.39
N ARG A 120 -19.93 -20.54 -17.46
CA ARG A 120 -19.48 -21.95 -17.59
C ARG A 120 -18.82 -22.40 -18.89
#